data_AF-A0A327TI78-F1
#
_entry.id   AF-A0A327TI78-F1
#
_cell.length_a   1.000
_cell.length_b   1.000
_cell.length_c   1.000
_cell.angle_alpha   90.00
_cell.angle_beta   90.00
_cell.angle_gamma   90.00
#
_symmetry.space_group_name_H-M   'P 1'
#
loop_
_entity.id
_entity.type
_entity.pdbx_description
1 polymer ?
#
loop_
_entity_poly.entity_id
_entity_poly.type
_entity_poly.pdbx_seq_one_letter_code
_entity_poly.pdbx_strand_id
1 'polypeptide(L)'
;GIRNDGVGAYSRVHYGSNYVNAFWDDSCFCMTYGDGSGNTHPLTELDVSGHEMSHGVTSNTAGLNYSGESGGLNEATSDIFGTLVEFYANLSKDNPDYLIGELININGNGTPLRYMDKPSKDGASADYWSSSVGNKDVHYSSGVANHFFYLLSEGSGAKTVNGVSYNSPTYNGSTLTGIGRDKAAQIWYRALTVYMTSTTNYKAARTATLNAAKDLYGSGSTQYNAVAAAWTAVNVN
;
A
#
# COMPACT_ATOMS: atom_id res chain seq x y z
N GLY A 1 -2.81 20.06 2.60
CA GLY A 1 -2.36 19.20 3.70
C GLY A 1 -3.22 17.96 3.77
N ILE A 2 -2.90 17.03 4.65
CA ILE A 2 -3.58 15.73 4.81
C ILE A 2 -5.11 15.86 4.94
N ARG A 3 -5.59 16.89 5.64
CA ARG A 3 -7.02 17.17 5.86
C ARG A 3 -7.70 18.01 4.77
N ASN A 4 -6.99 18.29 3.67
CA ASN A 4 -7.43 19.21 2.63
C ASN A 4 -7.75 20.65 3.14
N ASP A 5 -7.08 21.08 4.21
CA ASP A 5 -7.27 22.39 4.88
C ASP A 5 -6.08 23.35 4.70
N GLY A 6 -5.07 22.94 3.91
CA GLY A 6 -3.83 23.68 3.71
C GLY A 6 -2.80 23.59 4.85
N VAL A 7 -3.09 22.85 5.94
CA VAL A 7 -2.18 22.71 7.09
C VAL A 7 -1.27 21.48 6.92
N GLY A 8 0.04 21.65 7.13
CA GLY A 8 1.01 20.56 7.10
C GLY A 8 1.03 19.76 8.40
N ALA A 9 1.35 18.47 8.31
CA ALA A 9 1.69 17.66 9.48
C ALA A 9 3.15 17.89 9.90
N TYR A 10 3.47 17.64 11.16
CA TYR A 10 4.84 17.73 11.66
C TYR A 10 5.56 16.39 11.51
N SER A 11 6.88 16.44 11.28
CA SER A 11 7.76 15.27 11.31
C SER A 11 8.69 15.36 12.51
N ARG A 12 8.76 14.29 13.32
CA ARG A 12 9.68 14.15 14.45
C ARG A 12 10.70 13.07 14.15
N VAL A 13 11.99 13.38 14.25
CA VAL A 13 13.09 12.43 14.06
C VAL A 13 13.87 12.26 15.37
N HIS A 14 14.80 11.30 15.41
CA HIS A 14 15.55 10.94 16.63
C HIS A 14 14.63 10.59 17.80
N TYR A 15 13.51 9.92 17.50
CA TYR A 15 12.55 9.53 18.52
C TYR A 15 13.08 8.34 19.32
N GLY A 16 13.29 8.56 20.61
CA GLY A 16 13.84 7.54 21.51
C GLY A 16 15.32 7.25 21.26
N SER A 17 15.75 6.02 21.57
CA SER A 17 17.09 5.53 21.30
C SER A 17 17.00 4.07 20.89
N ASN A 18 17.68 3.70 19.80
CA ASN A 18 17.57 2.40 19.13
C ASN A 18 16.12 2.02 18.79
N TYR A 19 15.29 3.01 18.47
CA TYR A 19 13.87 2.80 18.22
C TYR A 19 13.68 2.32 16.78
N VAL A 20 13.24 1.06 16.65
CA VAL A 20 13.05 0.38 15.35
C VAL A 20 11.59 0.46 14.95
N ASN A 21 11.07 1.69 14.82
CA ASN A 21 9.75 1.92 14.24
C ASN A 21 9.57 3.36 13.74
N ALA A 22 8.64 3.53 12.81
CA ALA A 22 8.04 4.81 12.44
C ALA A 22 6.53 4.71 12.69
N PHE A 23 5.87 5.85 12.89
CA PHE A 23 4.41 5.87 13.06
C PHE A 23 3.80 7.25 12.80
N TRP A 24 2.56 7.23 12.33
CA TRP A 24 1.59 8.32 12.42
C TRP A 24 0.87 8.34 13.77
N ASP A 25 0.59 9.54 14.28
CA ASP A 25 -0.25 9.73 15.46
C ASP A 25 -1.25 10.88 15.23
N ASP A 26 -2.54 10.52 15.21
CA ASP A 26 -3.66 11.47 15.03
C ASP A 26 -3.72 12.53 16.13
N SER A 27 -3.27 12.22 17.36
CA SER A 27 -3.37 13.12 18.51
C SER A 27 -2.42 14.31 18.39
N CYS A 28 -1.22 14.10 17.85
CA CYS A 28 -0.25 15.17 17.57
C CYS A 28 -0.33 15.66 16.12
N PHE A 29 -1.08 14.98 15.24
CA PHE A 29 -1.10 15.22 13.81
C PHE A 29 0.32 15.20 13.21
N CYS A 30 1.06 14.13 13.50
CA CYS A 30 2.48 14.08 13.21
C CYS A 30 2.99 12.68 12.87
N MET A 31 4.02 12.63 12.03
CA MET A 31 4.82 11.44 11.75
C MET A 31 6.03 11.43 12.68
N THR A 32 6.42 10.25 13.15
CA THR A 32 7.52 10.08 14.10
C THR A 32 8.42 8.96 13.66
N TYR A 33 9.74 9.20 13.67
CA TYR A 33 10.74 8.30 13.13
C TYR A 33 11.82 8.02 14.16
N GLY A 34 12.08 6.74 14.42
CA GLY A 34 13.26 6.29 15.14
C GLY A 34 14.49 6.21 14.25
N ASP A 35 15.65 6.05 14.90
CA ASP A 35 16.95 5.94 14.23
C ASP A 35 17.34 4.49 13.88
N GLY A 36 16.43 3.54 14.10
CA GLY A 36 16.66 2.12 13.84
C GLY A 36 17.60 1.47 14.85
N SER A 37 17.94 0.20 14.59
CA SER A 37 18.83 -0.55 15.48
C SER A 37 20.24 0.06 15.46
N GLY A 38 20.80 0.28 16.65
CA GLY A 38 22.10 0.94 16.81
C GLY A 38 22.13 2.42 16.42
N ASN A 39 20.97 3.05 16.13
CA ASN A 39 20.86 4.41 15.60
C ASN A 39 21.60 4.63 14.27
N THR A 40 21.65 3.61 13.41
CA THR A 40 22.45 3.63 12.17
C THR A 40 21.64 3.79 10.89
N HIS A 41 20.32 3.52 10.96
CA HIS A 41 19.44 3.54 9.80
C HIS A 41 18.14 4.24 10.20
N PRO A 42 18.06 5.58 10.14
CA PRO A 42 16.83 6.30 10.42
C PRO A 42 15.70 5.89 9.48
N LEU A 43 14.50 5.69 10.04
CA LEU A 43 13.34 5.19 9.29
C LEU A 43 12.66 6.29 8.46
N THR A 44 13.44 7.06 7.71
CA THR A 44 12.99 8.28 6.99
C THR A 44 13.11 8.17 5.48
N GLU A 45 13.17 6.95 4.93
CA GLU A 45 13.10 6.75 3.47
C GLU A 45 11.73 7.20 2.90
N LEU A 46 11.64 7.35 1.58
CA LEU A 46 10.50 8.03 0.95
C LEU A 46 9.21 7.25 1.09
N ASP A 47 9.23 5.95 0.82
CA ASP A 47 8.06 5.09 0.92
C ASP A 47 7.58 4.97 2.37
N VAL A 48 8.47 4.82 3.36
CA VAL A 48 8.12 4.85 4.80
C VAL A 48 7.55 6.21 5.19
N SER A 49 8.18 7.30 4.76
CA SER A 49 7.66 8.64 5.07
C SER A 49 6.29 8.89 4.43
N GLY A 50 6.10 8.43 3.18
CA GLY A 50 4.83 8.47 2.46
C GLY A 50 3.78 7.55 3.08
N HIS A 51 4.18 6.38 3.59
CA HIS A 51 3.37 5.43 4.32
C HIS A 51 2.81 6.07 5.59
N GLU A 52 3.67 6.65 6.44
CA GLU A 52 3.22 7.31 7.66
C GLU A 52 2.29 8.50 7.37
N MET A 53 2.59 9.29 6.35
CA MET A 53 1.71 10.39 5.94
C MET A 53 0.33 9.89 5.49
N SER A 54 0.29 8.71 4.87
CA SER A 54 -0.91 8.11 4.31
C SER A 54 -1.84 7.52 5.35
N HIS A 55 -1.34 7.11 6.52
CA HIS A 55 -2.20 6.86 7.68
C HIS A 55 -3.03 8.07 8.06
N GLY A 56 -2.43 9.27 8.04
CA GLY A 56 -3.15 10.51 8.26
C GLY A 56 -4.21 10.78 7.19
N VAL A 57 -3.95 10.44 5.92
CA VAL A 57 -4.96 10.55 4.85
C VAL A 57 -6.11 9.60 5.13
N THR A 58 -5.81 8.35 5.50
CA THR A 58 -6.82 7.35 5.86
C THR A 58 -7.66 7.80 7.05
N SER A 59 -7.05 8.33 8.12
CA SER A 59 -7.78 8.77 9.32
C SER A 59 -8.72 9.94 9.06
N ASN A 60 -8.40 10.80 8.10
CA ASN A 60 -9.21 11.96 7.70
C ASN A 60 -10.16 11.69 6.52
N THR A 61 -10.25 10.44 6.05
CA THR A 61 -11.12 10.04 4.94
C THR A 61 -11.96 8.82 5.33
N ALA A 62 -11.55 7.61 4.93
CA ALA A 62 -12.28 6.37 5.21
C ALA A 62 -12.33 6.03 6.70
N GLY A 63 -11.33 6.45 7.48
CA GLY A 63 -11.19 6.14 8.90
C GLY A 63 -11.09 4.63 9.16
N LEU A 64 -10.39 3.88 8.27
CA LEU A 64 -10.29 2.42 8.35
C LEU A 64 -9.79 1.98 9.73
N ASN A 65 -10.59 1.16 10.42
CA ASN A 65 -10.23 0.62 11.72
C ASN A 65 -8.92 -0.17 11.60
N TYR A 66 -7.98 0.07 12.52
CA TYR A 66 -6.68 -0.60 12.53
C TYR A 66 -6.74 -2.02 13.12
N SER A 67 -7.63 -2.86 12.58
CA SER A 67 -7.86 -4.24 13.01
C SER A 67 -8.53 -5.06 11.90
N GLY A 68 -8.23 -6.35 11.84
CA GLY A 68 -8.83 -7.26 10.86
C GLY A 68 -8.58 -6.81 9.41
N GLU A 69 -9.53 -7.08 8.52
CA GLU A 69 -9.41 -6.71 7.11
C GLU A 69 -9.38 -5.18 6.88
N SER A 70 -10.08 -4.40 7.71
CA SER A 70 -10.01 -2.94 7.65
C SER A 70 -8.61 -2.44 8.00
N GLY A 71 -7.93 -3.09 8.95
CA GLY A 71 -6.56 -2.76 9.31
C GLY A 71 -5.58 -3.14 8.20
N GLY A 72 -5.76 -4.30 7.57
CA GLY A 72 -5.00 -4.67 6.37
C GLY A 72 -5.17 -3.68 5.22
N LEU A 73 -6.38 -3.16 5.01
CA LEU A 73 -6.62 -2.11 4.01
C LEU A 73 -6.01 -0.76 4.40
N ASN A 74 -5.94 -0.45 5.71
CA ASN A 74 -5.28 0.76 6.21
C ASN A 74 -3.78 0.69 5.90
N GLU A 75 -3.12 -0.40 6.30
CA GLU A 75 -1.72 -0.70 6.00
C GLU A 75 -1.42 -0.70 4.50
N ALA A 76 -2.23 -1.41 3.71
CA ALA A 76 -2.03 -1.47 2.27
C ALA A 76 -2.23 -0.11 1.60
N THR A 77 -3.12 0.74 2.11
CA THR A 77 -3.29 2.11 1.59
C THR A 77 -2.02 2.92 1.82
N SER A 78 -1.39 2.76 2.98
CA SER A 78 -0.13 3.42 3.30
C SER A 78 1.03 2.91 2.43
N ASP A 79 1.15 1.60 2.21
CA ASP A 79 2.12 1.03 1.27
C ASP A 79 1.90 1.54 -0.16
N ILE A 80 0.66 1.50 -0.66
CA ILE A 80 0.30 1.95 -2.01
C ILE A 80 0.69 3.41 -2.24
N PHE A 81 0.36 4.31 -1.31
CA PHE A 81 0.69 5.71 -1.46
C PHE A 81 2.17 6.01 -1.18
N GLY A 82 2.82 5.28 -0.27
CA GLY A 82 4.28 5.34 -0.06
C GLY A 82 5.03 5.04 -1.36
N THR A 83 4.73 3.91 -1.99
CA THR A 83 5.27 3.54 -3.30
C THR A 83 4.96 4.60 -4.37
N LEU A 84 3.74 5.12 -4.42
CA LEU A 84 3.39 6.17 -5.39
C LEU A 84 4.14 7.49 -5.15
N VAL A 85 4.47 7.83 -3.90
CA VAL A 85 5.32 8.98 -3.55
C VAL A 85 6.74 8.76 -4.06
N GLU A 86 7.29 7.57 -3.89
CA GLU A 86 8.61 7.19 -4.42
C GLU A 86 8.64 7.33 -5.95
N PHE A 87 7.67 6.75 -6.66
CA PHE A 87 7.49 6.92 -8.11
C PHE A 87 7.33 8.37 -8.55
N TYR A 88 6.64 9.18 -7.76
CA TYR A 88 6.46 10.61 -8.06
C TYR A 88 7.76 11.39 -7.87
N ALA A 89 8.49 11.12 -6.78
CA ALA A 89 9.74 11.81 -6.46
C ALA A 89 10.86 11.43 -7.44
N ASN A 90 10.90 10.16 -7.87
CA ASN A 90 11.80 9.64 -8.89
C ASN A 90 13.27 10.04 -8.66
N LEU A 91 13.76 9.80 -7.43
CA LEU A 91 15.11 10.18 -7.03
C LEU A 91 16.09 9.06 -7.39
N SER A 92 17.25 9.41 -7.93
CA SER A 92 18.27 8.40 -8.28
C SER A 92 18.88 7.66 -7.08
N LYS A 93 18.65 8.17 -5.85
CA LYS A 93 19.15 7.58 -4.60
C LYS A 93 18.17 6.57 -3.99
N ASP A 94 16.93 6.59 -4.48
CA ASP A 94 15.80 5.82 -4.02
C ASP A 94 14.97 5.51 -5.26
N ASN A 95 15.44 4.51 -6.01
CA ASN A 95 14.98 4.24 -7.37
C ASN A 95 13.57 3.64 -7.29
N PRO A 96 12.56 4.27 -7.91
CA PRO A 96 11.19 3.90 -7.65
C PRO A 96 10.86 2.45 -7.96
N ASP A 97 10.32 1.75 -6.98
CA ASP A 97 10.02 0.34 -7.10
C ASP A 97 8.72 -0.07 -6.35
N TYR A 98 8.54 -1.35 -6.03
CA TYR A 98 7.32 -1.93 -5.43
C TYR A 98 7.68 -2.81 -4.21
N LEU A 99 8.86 -2.57 -3.68
CA LEU A 99 9.33 -3.02 -2.39
C LEU A 99 8.88 -1.97 -1.38
N ILE A 100 8.84 -2.37 -0.11
CA ILE A 100 8.58 -1.44 0.98
C ILE A 100 9.70 -1.64 1.98
N GLY A 101 10.35 -0.58 2.44
CA GLY A 101 11.30 -0.73 3.54
C GLY A 101 12.75 -1.07 3.13
N GLU A 102 13.15 -0.95 1.86
CA GLU A 102 14.41 -1.54 1.38
C GLU A 102 15.68 -0.77 1.79
N LEU A 103 15.62 0.55 1.99
CA LEU A 103 16.81 1.34 2.35
C LEU A 103 17.02 1.42 3.86
N ILE A 104 15.96 1.30 4.66
CA ILE A 104 16.08 1.27 6.14
C ILE A 104 16.72 -0.02 6.66
N ASN A 105 16.75 -1.08 5.85
CA ASN A 105 17.47 -2.34 6.13
C ASN A 105 17.18 -2.89 7.55
N ILE A 106 15.90 -2.86 7.98
CA ILE A 106 15.50 -3.33 9.33
C ILE A 106 15.93 -4.78 9.59
N ASN A 107 15.92 -5.61 8.54
CA ASN A 107 16.33 -7.01 8.62
C ASN A 107 17.86 -7.20 8.69
N GLY A 108 18.64 -6.15 8.44
CA GLY A 108 20.11 -6.18 8.47
C GLY A 108 20.77 -6.99 7.35
N ASN A 109 19.99 -7.48 6.38
CA ASN A 109 20.42 -8.36 5.29
C ASN A 109 20.17 -7.77 3.89
N GLY A 110 19.72 -6.51 3.82
CA GLY A 110 19.40 -5.81 2.57
C GLY A 110 18.09 -6.23 1.91
N THR A 111 17.25 -7.05 2.56
CA THR A 111 15.91 -7.34 2.04
C THR A 111 14.90 -6.31 2.52
N PRO A 112 13.92 -5.92 1.67
CA PRO A 112 12.82 -5.05 2.08
C PRO A 112 12.00 -5.66 3.21
N LEU A 113 11.17 -4.82 3.84
CA LEU A 113 10.16 -5.26 4.80
C LEU A 113 9.02 -6.02 4.12
N ARG A 114 8.51 -5.52 3.00
CA ARG A 114 7.36 -6.10 2.29
C ARG A 114 7.54 -6.04 0.78
N TYR A 115 6.72 -6.82 0.08
CA TYR A 115 6.70 -6.93 -1.37
C TYR A 115 5.27 -6.72 -1.88
N MET A 116 5.06 -5.85 -2.86
CA MET A 116 3.72 -5.70 -3.44
C MET A 116 3.43 -6.74 -4.54
N ASP A 117 4.45 -7.26 -5.25
CA ASP A 117 4.25 -8.18 -6.39
C ASP A 117 3.87 -9.61 -6.00
N LYS A 118 4.42 -10.07 -4.87
CA LYS A 118 4.15 -11.37 -4.24
C LYS A 118 4.43 -11.23 -2.73
N PRO A 119 3.46 -10.74 -1.96
CA PRO A 119 3.61 -10.43 -0.54
C PRO A 119 4.29 -11.52 0.30
N SER A 120 3.97 -12.79 0.06
CA SER A 120 4.52 -13.94 0.78
C SER A 120 6.03 -14.09 0.72
N LYS A 121 6.74 -13.32 -0.13
CA LYS A 121 8.21 -13.25 -0.16
C LYS A 121 8.80 -12.75 1.17
N ASP A 122 8.04 -12.02 1.99
CA ASP A 122 8.45 -11.65 3.35
C ASP A 122 8.26 -12.81 4.38
N GLY A 123 7.67 -13.92 3.96
CA GLY A 123 7.43 -15.11 4.78
C GLY A 123 6.13 -15.11 5.59
N ALA A 124 5.35 -14.03 5.62
CA ALA A 124 4.18 -13.89 6.48
C ALA A 124 2.94 -13.27 5.81
N SER A 125 3.12 -12.34 4.87
CA SER A 125 2.04 -11.63 4.19
C SER A 125 1.22 -12.54 3.29
N ALA A 126 -0.07 -12.22 3.18
CA ALA A 126 -1.00 -12.97 2.35
C ALA A 126 -0.93 -12.50 0.88
N ASP A 127 -0.60 -13.40 -0.04
CA ASP A 127 -0.72 -13.12 -1.49
C ASP A 127 -2.18 -12.95 -1.92
N TYR A 128 -3.10 -13.66 -1.26
CA TYR A 128 -4.49 -13.80 -1.69
C TYR A 128 -5.44 -13.76 -0.50
N TRP A 129 -6.65 -13.30 -0.73
CA TRP A 129 -7.71 -13.32 0.27
C TRP A 129 -8.11 -14.75 0.63
N SER A 130 -8.36 -14.96 1.90
CA SER A 130 -9.03 -16.14 2.44
C SER A 130 -9.82 -15.74 3.68
N SER A 131 -10.75 -16.60 4.12
CA SER A 131 -11.58 -16.32 5.31
C SER A 131 -10.79 -16.09 6.61
N SER A 132 -9.52 -16.50 6.67
CA SER A 132 -8.64 -16.30 7.84
C SER A 132 -7.72 -15.08 7.72
N VAL A 133 -7.74 -14.34 6.60
CA VAL A 133 -6.81 -13.22 6.39
C VAL A 133 -6.97 -12.13 7.44
N GLY A 134 -8.19 -11.87 7.89
CA GLY A 134 -8.49 -10.92 8.96
C GLY A 134 -7.97 -11.33 10.35
N ASN A 135 -7.45 -12.55 10.52
CA ASN A 135 -6.81 -13.00 11.77
C ASN A 135 -5.31 -12.76 11.78
N LYS A 136 -4.72 -12.37 10.65
CA LYS A 136 -3.31 -11.98 10.58
C LYS A 136 -3.14 -10.60 11.22
N ASP A 137 -1.91 -10.32 11.66
CA ASP A 137 -1.49 -8.95 11.92
C ASP A 137 -1.75 -8.08 10.67
N VAL A 138 -2.12 -6.83 10.89
CA VAL A 138 -2.57 -5.92 9.83
C VAL A 138 -1.50 -5.75 8.74
N HIS A 139 -0.22 -5.70 9.12
CA HIS A 139 0.92 -5.57 8.20
C HIS A 139 1.10 -6.79 7.29
N TYR A 140 0.52 -7.95 7.64
CA TYR A 140 0.54 -9.16 6.81
C TYR A 140 -0.76 -9.39 6.06
N SER A 141 -1.88 -8.95 6.65
CA SER A 141 -3.18 -8.99 5.98
C SER A 141 -3.26 -7.99 4.82
N SER A 142 -2.46 -6.92 4.86
CA SER A 142 -2.33 -5.89 3.82
C SER A 142 -1.84 -6.42 2.48
N GLY A 143 -1.09 -7.54 2.49
CA GLY A 143 -0.55 -8.17 1.30
C GLY A 143 -1.58 -8.36 0.18
N VAL A 144 -2.84 -8.67 0.52
CA VAL A 144 -3.91 -8.85 -0.48
C VAL A 144 -4.16 -7.57 -1.29
N ALA A 145 -4.23 -6.41 -0.64
CA ALA A 145 -4.43 -5.13 -1.32
C ALA A 145 -3.16 -4.63 -2.00
N ASN A 146 -1.98 -4.88 -1.43
CA ASN A 146 -0.70 -4.60 -2.08
C ASN A 146 -0.59 -5.37 -3.40
N HIS A 147 -0.91 -6.67 -3.37
CA HIS A 147 -0.90 -7.54 -4.55
C HIS A 147 -1.95 -7.14 -5.58
N PHE A 148 -3.16 -6.79 -5.13
CA PHE A 148 -4.19 -6.22 -5.99
C PHE A 148 -3.68 -4.98 -6.73
N PHE A 149 -3.06 -4.04 -6.00
CA PHE A 149 -2.60 -2.79 -6.58
C PHE A 149 -1.46 -2.98 -7.58
N TYR A 150 -0.50 -3.85 -7.27
CA TYR A 150 0.56 -4.24 -8.21
C TYR A 150 -0.05 -4.84 -9.49
N LEU A 151 -0.94 -5.84 -9.36
CA LEU A 151 -1.57 -6.50 -10.50
C LEU A 151 -2.39 -5.52 -11.36
N LEU A 152 -3.12 -4.60 -10.72
CA LEU A 152 -3.88 -3.56 -11.42
C LEU A 152 -2.95 -2.59 -12.16
N SER A 153 -1.83 -2.22 -11.56
CA SER A 153 -0.88 -1.25 -12.14
C SER A 153 -0.02 -1.84 -13.25
N GLU A 154 0.59 -2.99 -12.98
CA GLU A 154 1.67 -3.56 -13.80
C GLU A 154 1.27 -4.79 -14.61
N GLY A 155 0.22 -5.51 -14.18
CA GLY A 155 -0.16 -6.81 -14.70
C GLY A 155 0.54 -7.98 -13.99
N SER A 156 0.18 -9.20 -14.39
CA SER A 156 0.76 -10.44 -13.85
C SER A 156 2.00 -10.89 -14.62
N GLY A 157 2.79 -11.77 -14.01
CA GLY A 157 3.93 -12.44 -14.65
C GLY A 157 5.24 -11.67 -14.50
N ALA A 158 6.25 -12.10 -15.25
CA ALA A 158 7.59 -11.55 -15.19
C ALA A 158 7.65 -10.13 -15.76
N LYS A 159 8.18 -9.18 -14.99
CA LYS A 159 8.36 -7.78 -15.39
C LYS A 159 9.57 -7.18 -14.70
N THR A 160 10.26 -6.28 -15.39
CA THR A 160 11.27 -5.42 -14.78
C THR A 160 10.76 -3.99 -14.73
N VAL A 161 10.75 -3.38 -13.56
CA VAL A 161 10.43 -1.96 -13.36
C VAL A 161 11.65 -1.31 -12.73
N ASN A 162 12.20 -0.28 -13.38
CA ASN A 162 13.36 0.48 -12.91
C ASN A 162 14.58 -0.36 -12.45
N GLY A 163 14.77 -1.53 -13.06
CA GLY A 163 15.88 -2.44 -12.74
C GLY A 163 15.54 -3.51 -11.69
N VAL A 164 14.40 -3.42 -11.01
CA VAL A 164 13.91 -4.45 -10.08
C VAL A 164 13.08 -5.47 -10.85
N SER A 165 13.36 -6.75 -10.61
CA SER A 165 12.68 -7.87 -11.29
C SER A 165 11.55 -8.43 -10.42
N TYR A 166 10.37 -8.51 -11.02
CA TYR A 166 9.14 -9.02 -10.41
C TYR A 166 8.62 -10.22 -11.19
N ASN A 167 7.86 -11.08 -10.50
CA ASN A 167 7.14 -12.17 -11.14
C ASN A 167 5.85 -12.46 -10.36
N SER A 168 4.81 -11.68 -10.66
CA SER A 168 3.59 -11.64 -9.87
C SER A 168 2.59 -12.72 -10.30
N PRO A 169 2.23 -13.68 -9.43
CA PRO A 169 1.28 -14.74 -9.75
C PRO A 169 -0.18 -14.27 -9.62
N THR A 170 -1.12 -15.04 -10.12
CA THR A 170 -2.56 -14.85 -9.84
C THR A 170 -3.14 -16.11 -9.21
N TYR A 171 -4.10 -15.95 -8.31
CA TYR A 171 -4.71 -17.06 -7.56
C TYR A 171 -5.30 -18.14 -8.48
N ASN A 172 -5.88 -17.72 -9.61
CA ASN A 172 -6.57 -18.57 -10.56
C ASN A 172 -5.75 -18.89 -11.82
N GLY A 173 -4.47 -18.51 -11.88
CA GLY A 173 -3.61 -18.71 -13.05
C GLY A 173 -3.97 -17.86 -14.27
N SER A 174 -4.82 -16.84 -14.12
CA SER A 174 -5.12 -15.88 -15.19
C SER A 174 -3.94 -14.95 -15.49
N THR A 175 -3.91 -14.40 -16.71
CA THR A 175 -2.97 -13.36 -17.11
C THR A 175 -3.67 -12.01 -17.13
N LEU A 176 -3.09 -11.02 -16.44
CA LEU A 176 -3.60 -9.65 -16.37
C LEU A 176 -2.66 -8.68 -17.09
N THR A 177 -3.27 -7.75 -17.82
CA THR A 177 -2.60 -6.55 -18.34
C THR A 177 -2.92 -5.38 -17.43
N GLY A 178 -1.88 -4.74 -16.87
CA GLY A 178 -2.05 -3.57 -16.00
C GLY A 178 -2.59 -2.35 -16.74
N ILE A 179 -3.30 -1.49 -16.02
CA ILE A 179 -3.85 -0.22 -16.54
C ILE A 179 -2.90 0.98 -16.36
N GLY A 180 -1.75 0.76 -15.71
CA GLY A 180 -0.77 1.78 -15.35
C GLY A 180 -1.04 2.43 -13.99
N ARG A 181 0.04 2.84 -13.32
CA ARG A 181 0.05 3.40 -11.97
C ARG A 181 -0.89 4.59 -11.80
N ASP A 182 -0.87 5.56 -12.71
CA ASP A 182 -1.66 6.78 -12.57
C ASP A 182 -3.17 6.50 -12.46
N LYS A 183 -3.66 5.56 -13.28
CA LYS A 183 -5.09 5.19 -13.25
C LYS A 183 -5.41 4.35 -12.02
N ALA A 184 -4.53 3.42 -11.64
CA ALA A 184 -4.69 2.65 -10.41
C ALA A 184 -4.72 3.56 -9.18
N ALA A 185 -3.84 4.56 -9.11
CA ALA A 185 -3.78 5.57 -8.06
C ALA A 185 -5.07 6.39 -7.98
N GLN A 186 -5.58 6.89 -9.12
CA GLN A 186 -6.85 7.62 -9.17
C GLN A 186 -8.03 6.79 -8.66
N ILE A 187 -8.08 5.50 -9.04
CA ILE A 187 -9.13 4.58 -8.59
C ILE A 187 -9.02 4.32 -7.08
N TRP A 188 -7.82 4.01 -6.57
CA TRP A 188 -7.61 3.73 -5.14
C TRP A 188 -7.94 4.95 -4.29
N TYR A 189 -7.41 6.13 -4.66
CA TYR A 189 -7.68 7.38 -3.94
C TYR A 189 -9.16 7.74 -3.93
N ARG A 190 -9.86 7.62 -5.07
CA ARG A 190 -11.31 7.85 -5.10
C ARG A 190 -12.07 6.82 -4.27
N ALA A 191 -11.69 5.55 -4.32
CA ALA A 191 -12.31 4.51 -3.50
C ALA A 191 -12.16 4.84 -2.01
N LEU A 192 -10.95 5.18 -1.55
CA LEU A 192 -10.65 5.56 -0.18
C LEU A 192 -11.47 6.76 0.27
N THR A 193 -11.50 7.83 -0.52
CA THR A 193 -12.06 9.12 -0.10
C THR A 193 -13.57 9.26 -0.27
N VAL A 194 -14.20 8.43 -1.12
CA VAL A 194 -15.63 8.55 -1.44
C VAL A 194 -16.45 7.34 -0.99
N TYR A 195 -15.86 6.14 -1.00
CA TYR A 195 -16.62 4.88 -0.92
C TYR A 195 -16.26 3.99 0.26
N MET A 196 -15.02 4.04 0.74
CA MET A 196 -14.61 3.27 1.91
C MET A 196 -15.08 3.93 3.21
N THR A 197 -15.24 3.11 4.23
CA THR A 197 -15.69 3.49 5.58
C THR A 197 -14.85 2.75 6.60
N SER A 198 -15.00 3.07 7.89
CA SER A 198 -14.14 2.52 8.94
C SER A 198 -14.18 1.00 9.05
N THR A 199 -15.27 0.36 8.64
CA THR A 199 -15.46 -1.10 8.67
C THR A 199 -15.35 -1.77 7.30
N THR A 200 -14.80 -1.08 6.29
CA THR A 200 -14.60 -1.67 4.97
C THR A 200 -13.70 -2.91 5.09
N ASN A 201 -14.19 -4.03 4.56
CA ASN A 201 -13.44 -5.28 4.42
C ASN A 201 -13.05 -5.50 2.95
N TYR A 202 -12.34 -6.58 2.60
CA TYR A 202 -11.84 -6.78 1.23
C TYR A 202 -12.94 -6.87 0.18
N LYS A 203 -14.07 -7.52 0.50
CA LYS A 203 -15.24 -7.56 -0.39
C LYS A 203 -15.83 -6.16 -0.63
N ALA A 204 -15.90 -5.35 0.42
CA ALA A 204 -16.35 -3.97 0.32
C ALA A 204 -15.32 -3.08 -0.43
N ALA A 205 -14.02 -3.32 -0.28
CA ALA A 205 -12.98 -2.64 -1.03
C ALA A 205 -13.06 -2.93 -2.54
N ARG A 206 -13.36 -4.18 -2.93
CA ARG A 206 -13.71 -4.53 -4.32
C ARG A 206 -14.88 -3.70 -4.83
N THR A 207 -15.95 -3.61 -4.05
CA THR A 207 -17.12 -2.79 -4.43
C THR A 207 -16.77 -1.30 -4.55
N ALA A 208 -15.99 -0.77 -3.60
CA ALA A 208 -15.58 0.63 -3.57
C ALA A 208 -14.72 1.02 -4.78
N THR A 209 -13.73 0.19 -5.12
CA THR A 209 -12.85 0.41 -6.28
C THR A 209 -13.58 0.25 -7.61
N LEU A 210 -14.56 -0.65 -7.72
CA LEU A 210 -15.43 -0.75 -8.90
C LEU A 210 -16.30 0.51 -9.07
N ASN A 211 -16.88 1.02 -7.99
CA ASN A 211 -17.62 2.27 -8.03
C ASN A 211 -16.71 3.46 -8.40
N ALA A 212 -15.50 3.52 -7.84
CA ALA A 212 -14.51 4.52 -8.21
C ALA A 212 -14.12 4.46 -9.70
N ALA A 213 -13.86 3.27 -10.23
CA ALA A 213 -13.56 3.09 -11.65
C ALA A 213 -14.75 3.42 -12.56
N LYS A 214 -15.97 3.08 -12.13
CA LYS A 214 -17.21 3.45 -12.82
C LYS A 214 -17.37 4.97 -12.89
N ASP A 215 -17.11 5.68 -11.81
CA ASP A 215 -17.21 7.13 -11.78
C ASP A 215 -16.17 7.82 -12.66
N LEU A 216 -14.94 7.33 -12.64
CA LEU A 216 -13.81 7.94 -13.36
C LEU A 216 -13.82 7.61 -14.85
N TYR A 217 -14.23 6.40 -15.22
CA TYR A 217 -14.05 5.87 -16.57
C TYR A 217 -15.31 5.25 -17.19
N GLY A 218 -16.39 5.12 -16.43
CA GLY A 218 -17.65 4.50 -16.89
C GLY A 218 -17.73 3.00 -16.59
N SER A 219 -18.96 2.51 -16.44
CA SER A 219 -19.26 1.09 -16.24
C SER A 219 -18.85 0.27 -17.46
N GLY A 220 -18.18 -0.87 -17.25
CA GLY A 220 -17.73 -1.75 -18.33
C GLY A 220 -16.52 -1.23 -19.13
N SER A 221 -15.92 -0.10 -18.73
CA SER A 221 -14.66 0.39 -19.27
C SER A 221 -13.50 -0.60 -19.03
N THR A 222 -12.40 -0.43 -19.75
CA THR A 222 -11.18 -1.22 -19.55
C THR A 222 -10.71 -1.18 -18.09
N GLN A 223 -10.77 -0.02 -17.45
CA GLN A 223 -10.37 0.20 -16.05
C GLN A 223 -11.32 -0.50 -15.09
N TYR A 224 -12.63 -0.38 -15.31
CA TYR A 224 -13.62 -1.08 -14.49
C TYR A 224 -13.44 -2.60 -14.55
N ASN A 225 -13.25 -3.14 -15.76
CA ASN A 225 -13.06 -4.57 -15.96
C ASN A 225 -11.70 -5.04 -15.40
N ALA A 226 -10.65 -4.22 -15.49
CA ALA A 226 -9.34 -4.51 -14.90
C ALA A 226 -9.39 -4.55 -13.36
N VAL A 227 -10.14 -3.65 -12.72
CA VAL A 227 -10.37 -3.70 -11.26
C VAL A 227 -11.05 -5.00 -10.87
N ALA A 228 -12.12 -5.39 -11.59
CA ALA A 228 -12.81 -6.65 -11.32
C ALA A 228 -11.86 -7.86 -11.46
N ALA A 229 -11.04 -7.87 -12.52
CA ALA A 229 -10.10 -8.94 -12.80
C ALA A 229 -8.97 -9.02 -11.76
N ALA A 230 -8.39 -7.88 -11.37
CA ALA A 230 -7.33 -7.81 -10.36
C ALA A 230 -7.81 -8.29 -8.98
N TRP A 231 -9.02 -7.93 -8.55
CA TRP A 231 -9.57 -8.45 -7.29
C TRP A 231 -9.80 -9.96 -7.35
N THR A 232 -10.31 -10.47 -8.48
CA THR A 232 -10.47 -11.91 -8.67
C THR A 232 -9.13 -12.64 -8.68
N ALA A 233 -8.07 -12.03 -9.23
CA ALA A 233 -6.72 -12.57 -9.20
C ALA A 233 -6.12 -12.64 -7.79
N VAL A 234 -6.62 -11.86 -6.83
CA VAL A 234 -6.29 -11.99 -5.40
C VAL A 234 -7.38 -12.69 -4.58
N ASN A 235 -8.25 -13.46 -5.23
CA ASN A 235 -9.31 -14.26 -4.61
C ASN A 235 -10.39 -13.46 -3.86
N VAL A 236 -10.61 -12.19 -4.19
CA VAL A 236 -11.73 -11.38 -3.67
C VAL A 236 -12.78 -11.30 -4.77
N ASN A 237 -13.97 -11.87 -4.55
CA ASN A 237 -15.03 -11.97 -5.57
C ASN A 237 -16.32 -11.23 -5.17
#